data_AF-A0A179H620-F1
#
_entry.id   AF-A0A179H620-F1
#
_cell.length_a   1.000
_cell.length_b   1.000
_cell.length_c   1.000
_cell.angle_alpha   90.00
_cell.angle_beta   90.00
_cell.angle_gamma   90.00
#
_symmetry.space_group_name_H-M   'P 1'
#
loop_
_entity.id
_entity.type
_entity.pdbx_description
1 polymer ?
#
loop_
_entity_poly.entity_id
_entity_poly.type
_entity_poly.pdbx_seq_one_letter_code
_entity_poly.pdbx_strand_id
1 'polypeptide(L)'
;MSPSPPPLPPNTTSVVPRPYVLFFLYLDPLTALYGAWLHLATPSVAATAMAPSAAHDPSQAFVYRQAGGLALAVAALAAALPRLSTDLRVWRALQAALLLADAAALSGAYEALRVGGRLGSTSTWTDDDVGVVGSYAVITLVRALFVLGVGFGAPREEGEEARKGT
;
A
#
# COMPACT_ATOMS: atom_id res chain seq x y z
N MET A 1 -9.29 6.77 -48.96
CA MET A 1 -8.21 7.12 -48.01
C MET A 1 -8.86 7.25 -46.64
N SER A 2 -8.61 6.31 -45.72
CA SER A 2 -9.09 6.48 -44.34
C SER A 2 -8.28 7.56 -43.64
N PRO A 3 -8.90 8.45 -42.85
CA PRO A 3 -8.17 9.43 -42.05
C PRO A 3 -7.30 8.71 -41.02
N SER A 4 -6.10 9.25 -40.80
CA SER A 4 -5.21 8.76 -39.74
C SER A 4 -5.88 8.95 -38.37
N PRO A 5 -5.70 8.01 -37.42
CA PRO A 5 -6.24 8.17 -36.07
C PRO A 5 -5.67 9.44 -35.41
N PRO A 6 -6.46 10.10 -34.54
CA PRO A 6 -6.00 11.30 -33.86
C PRO A 6 -4.75 11.00 -33.00
N PRO A 7 -3.80 11.94 -32.93
CA PRO A 7 -2.63 11.78 -32.06
C PRO A 7 -3.09 11.61 -30.61
N LEU A 8 -2.50 10.61 -29.93
CA LEU A 8 -2.77 10.38 -28.51
C LEU A 8 -2.39 11.64 -27.70
N PRO A 9 -3.17 12.00 -26.67
CA PRO A 9 -2.88 13.17 -25.86
C PRO A 9 -1.46 13.06 -25.27
N PRO A 10 -0.72 14.18 -25.18
CA PRO A 10 0.63 14.19 -24.64
C PRO A 10 0.60 13.63 -23.22
N ASN A 11 1.46 12.63 -22.97
CA ASN A 11 1.71 12.13 -21.62
C ASN A 11 2.32 13.27 -20.80
N THR A 12 1.49 14.03 -20.09
CA THR A 12 1.97 14.98 -19.08
C THR A 12 2.73 14.16 -18.04
N THR A 13 4.05 14.15 -18.18
CA THR A 13 4.93 13.30 -17.37
C THR A 13 5.09 13.98 -16.03
N SER A 14 4.08 13.84 -15.17
CA SER A 14 4.19 14.32 -13.80
C SER A 14 5.18 13.42 -13.07
N VAL A 15 6.36 13.96 -12.79
CA VAL A 15 7.43 13.25 -12.07
C VAL A 15 6.92 12.89 -10.68
N VAL A 16 6.99 11.61 -10.33
CA VAL A 16 6.59 11.14 -9.00
C VAL A 16 7.41 11.86 -7.92
N PRO A 17 6.77 12.52 -6.94
CA PRO A 17 7.48 13.17 -5.85
C PRO A 17 8.38 12.19 -5.08
N ARG A 18 9.59 12.66 -4.72
CA ARG A 18 10.63 11.82 -4.07
C ARG A 18 10.15 11.05 -2.84
N PRO A 19 9.33 11.61 -1.93
CA PRO A 19 8.84 10.84 -0.77
C PRO A 19 8.08 9.58 -1.18
N TYR A 20 7.24 9.65 -2.21
CA TYR A 20 6.51 8.50 -2.74
C TYR A 20 7.45 7.48 -3.40
N VAL A 21 8.48 7.95 -4.12
CA VAL A 21 9.49 7.05 -4.69
C VAL A 21 10.18 6.26 -3.58
N LEU A 22 10.68 6.93 -2.54
CA LEU A 22 11.37 6.26 -1.43
C LEU A 22 10.46 5.24 -0.73
N PHE A 23 9.20 5.61 -0.50
CA PHE A 23 8.26 4.73 0.14
C PHE A 23 7.93 3.51 -0.73
N PHE A 24 7.43 3.71 -1.95
CA PHE A 24 6.93 2.62 -2.80
C PHE A 24 8.04 1.73 -3.36
N LEU A 25 9.25 2.24 -3.59
CA LEU A 25 10.32 1.40 -4.10
C LEU A 25 10.99 0.56 -3.01
N TYR A 26 11.02 1.03 -1.77
CA TYR A 26 11.84 0.42 -0.71
C TYR A 26 11.01 -0.01 0.49
N LEU A 27 10.33 0.93 1.17
CA LEU A 27 9.65 0.62 2.42
C LEU A 27 8.45 -0.31 2.20
N ASP A 28 7.66 -0.06 1.16
CA ASP A 28 6.45 -0.81 0.87
C ASP A 28 6.72 -2.29 0.56
N PRO A 29 7.60 -2.65 -0.41
CA PRO A 29 7.89 -4.04 -0.70
C PRO A 29 8.58 -4.77 0.45
N LEU A 30 9.42 -4.10 1.24
CA LEU A 30 10.05 -4.71 2.43
C LEU A 30 9.03 -5.00 3.53
N THR A 31 8.09 -4.08 3.75
CA THR A 31 7.00 -4.28 4.72
C THR A 31 6.11 -5.45 4.31
N ALA A 32 5.72 -5.51 3.04
CA ALA A 32 4.92 -6.62 2.52
C ALA A 32 5.69 -7.96 2.59
N LEU A 33 6.99 -7.96 2.31
CA LEU A 33 7.83 -9.15 2.41
C LEU A 33 7.97 -9.62 3.87
N TYR A 34 8.11 -8.70 4.82
CA TYR A 34 8.10 -9.03 6.24
C TYR A 34 6.77 -9.63 6.68
N GLY A 35 5.64 -9.07 6.21
CA GLY A 35 4.32 -9.65 6.41
C GLY A 35 4.20 -11.07 5.86
N ALA A 36 4.73 -11.31 4.65
CA ALA A 36 4.77 -12.66 4.07
C ALA A 36 5.60 -13.63 4.92
N TRP A 37 6.77 -13.21 5.40
CA TRP A 37 7.61 -14.01 6.26
C TRP A 37 6.91 -14.36 7.58
N LEU A 38 6.25 -13.39 8.24
CA LEU A 38 5.52 -13.63 9.48
C LEU A 38 4.45 -14.71 9.31
N HIS A 39 3.68 -14.67 8.23
CA HIS A 39 2.61 -15.62 7.98
C HIS A 39 3.10 -17.01 7.53
N LEU A 40 4.19 -17.07 6.75
CA LEU A 40 4.67 -18.33 6.17
C LEU A 40 5.66 -19.08 7.07
N ALA A 41 6.54 -18.35 7.76
CA ALA A 41 7.63 -18.92 8.54
C ALA A 41 7.32 -18.96 10.05
N THR A 42 6.58 -17.97 10.56
CA THR A 42 6.31 -17.82 12.01
C THR A 42 4.83 -17.56 12.30
N PRO A 43 3.90 -18.43 11.87
CA PRO A 43 2.46 -18.18 11.99
C PRO A 43 1.98 -18.07 13.45
N SER A 44 2.68 -18.66 14.41
CA SER A 44 2.40 -18.48 15.85
C SER A 44 2.64 -17.05 16.32
N VAL A 45 3.69 -16.40 15.81
CA VAL A 45 3.99 -14.98 16.08
C VAL A 45 2.92 -14.11 15.44
N ALA A 46 2.56 -14.38 14.19
CA ALA A 46 1.49 -13.65 13.49
C ALA A 46 0.13 -13.76 14.22
N ALA A 47 -0.20 -14.96 14.73
CA ALA A 47 -1.43 -15.19 15.49
C ALA A 47 -1.49 -14.38 16.78
N THR A 48 -0.38 -14.40 17.53
CA THR A 48 -0.32 -13.83 18.89
C THR A 48 -0.12 -12.32 18.90
N ALA A 49 0.42 -11.73 17.83
CA ALA A 49 0.65 -10.29 17.73
C ALA A 49 -0.61 -9.45 18.02
N MET A 50 -1.76 -9.82 17.45
CA MET A 50 -3.00 -9.04 17.62
C MET A 50 -4.05 -9.78 18.45
N ALA A 51 -3.90 -11.08 18.62
CA ALA A 51 -4.72 -11.89 19.49
C ALA A 51 -3.85 -12.68 20.49
N PRO A 52 -3.26 -12.03 21.50
CA PRO A 52 -2.36 -12.70 22.45
C PRO A 52 -3.03 -13.86 23.21
N SER A 53 -4.35 -13.79 23.36
CA SER A 53 -5.17 -14.83 24.00
C SER A 53 -5.67 -15.92 23.04
N ALA A 54 -5.46 -15.77 21.72
CA ALA A 54 -5.80 -16.81 20.76
C ALA A 54 -4.70 -17.87 20.77
N ALA A 55 -5.05 -19.09 21.19
CA ALA A 55 -4.17 -20.24 21.01
C ALA A 55 -3.95 -20.45 19.51
N HIS A 56 -2.70 -20.59 19.07
CA HIS A 56 -2.40 -20.98 17.70
C HIS A 56 -3.03 -22.36 17.43
N ASP A 57 -3.98 -22.41 16.51
CA ASP A 57 -4.61 -23.65 16.08
C ASP A 57 -3.98 -24.12 14.75
N PRO A 58 -3.28 -25.27 14.72
CA PRO A 58 -2.73 -25.82 13.50
C PRO A 58 -3.76 -26.07 12.40
N SER A 59 -5.05 -26.24 12.76
CA SER A 59 -6.14 -26.39 11.79
C SER A 59 -6.33 -25.13 10.92
N GLN A 60 -5.86 -23.97 11.40
CA GLN A 60 -5.94 -22.69 10.71
C GLN A 60 -4.70 -22.39 9.85
N ALA A 61 -3.74 -23.33 9.75
CA ALA A 61 -2.51 -23.14 8.96
C ALA A 61 -2.78 -22.72 7.50
N PHE A 62 -3.89 -23.17 6.92
CA PHE A 62 -4.34 -22.75 5.59
C PHE A 62 -4.52 -21.23 5.48
N VAL A 63 -5.13 -20.57 6.47
CA VAL A 63 -5.38 -19.12 6.46
C VAL A 63 -4.07 -18.34 6.46
N TYR A 64 -3.12 -18.73 7.30
CA TYR A 64 -1.78 -18.10 7.33
C TYR A 64 -1.05 -18.29 6.00
N ARG A 65 -1.16 -19.46 5.36
CA ARG A 65 -0.55 -19.65 4.03
C ARG A 65 -1.19 -18.79 2.94
N GLN A 66 -2.51 -18.66 2.95
CA GLN A 66 -3.21 -17.78 2.01
C GLN A 66 -2.83 -16.30 2.21
N ALA A 67 -2.83 -15.83 3.46
CA ALA A 67 -2.43 -14.48 3.81
C ALA A 67 -0.95 -14.19 3.45
N GLY A 68 -0.06 -15.12 3.80
CA GLY A 68 1.36 -15.02 3.46
C GLY A 68 1.64 -15.07 1.96
N GLY A 69 0.93 -15.92 1.21
CA GLY A 69 1.00 -15.98 -0.24
C GLY A 69 0.52 -14.69 -0.91
N LEU A 70 -0.58 -14.10 -0.43
CA LEU A 70 -1.05 -12.81 -0.90
C LEU A 70 -0.05 -11.68 -0.57
N ALA A 71 0.48 -11.64 0.65
CA ALA A 71 1.49 -10.67 1.05
C ALA A 71 2.76 -10.78 0.19
N LEU A 72 3.18 -12.01 -0.16
CA LEU A 72 4.31 -12.25 -1.05
C LEU A 72 4.04 -11.74 -2.48
N ALA A 73 2.83 -11.98 -3.00
CA ALA A 73 2.41 -11.45 -4.29
C ALA A 73 2.41 -9.91 -4.29
N VAL A 74 1.90 -9.29 -3.22
CA VAL A 74 1.96 -7.83 -3.02
C VAL A 74 3.40 -7.34 -2.97
N ALA A 75 4.28 -7.99 -2.22
CA ALA A 75 5.70 -7.64 -2.13
C ALA A 75 6.38 -7.68 -3.51
N ALA A 76 6.11 -8.72 -4.29
CA ALA A 76 6.63 -8.86 -5.65
C ALA A 76 6.11 -7.76 -6.59
N LEU A 77 4.81 -7.48 -6.58
CA LEU A 77 4.19 -6.45 -7.42
C LEU A 77 4.65 -5.04 -7.04
N ALA A 78 4.69 -4.73 -5.73
CA ALA A 78 5.17 -3.46 -5.20
C ALA A 78 6.67 -3.26 -5.46
N ALA A 79 7.48 -4.32 -5.48
CA ALA A 79 8.87 -4.24 -5.87
C ALA A 79 9.04 -4.04 -7.38
N ALA A 80 8.32 -4.81 -8.19
CA ALA A 80 8.54 -4.87 -9.63
C ALA A 80 7.91 -3.69 -10.38
N LEU A 81 6.61 -3.43 -10.21
CA LEU A 81 5.88 -2.49 -11.07
C LEU A 81 6.42 -1.05 -11.00
N PRO A 82 6.78 -0.48 -9.83
CA PRO A 82 7.41 0.84 -9.77
C PRO A 82 8.77 0.91 -10.47
N ARG A 83 9.45 -0.23 -10.68
CA ARG A 83 10.74 -0.31 -11.39
C ARG A 83 10.57 -0.56 -12.89
N LEU A 84 9.48 -1.21 -13.27
CA LEU A 84 9.21 -1.62 -14.66
C LEU A 84 8.41 -0.59 -15.46
N SER A 85 7.69 0.30 -14.79
CA SER A 85 6.86 1.32 -15.45
C SER A 85 7.13 2.71 -14.88
N THR A 86 7.20 3.70 -15.77
CA THR A 86 7.20 5.13 -15.42
C THR A 86 5.81 5.76 -15.58
N ASP A 87 4.81 4.99 -16.05
CA ASP A 87 3.44 5.47 -16.23
C ASP A 87 2.75 5.62 -14.88
N LEU A 88 2.42 6.88 -14.54
CA LEU A 88 1.74 7.24 -13.31
C LEU A 88 0.36 6.59 -13.18
N ARG A 89 -0.31 6.26 -14.29
CA ARG A 89 -1.59 5.54 -14.28
C ARG A 89 -1.41 4.12 -13.75
N VAL A 90 -0.33 3.45 -14.14
CA VAL A 90 0.01 2.10 -13.64
C VAL A 90 0.30 2.16 -12.15
N TRP A 91 1.09 3.14 -11.69
CA TRP A 91 1.37 3.30 -10.27
C TRP A 91 0.10 3.59 -9.48
N ARG A 92 -0.76 4.50 -9.94
CA ARG A 92 -2.02 4.83 -9.26
C ARG A 92 -2.96 3.64 -9.22
N ALA A 93 -3.06 2.87 -10.31
CA ALA A 93 -3.87 1.66 -10.33
C ALA A 93 -3.38 0.61 -9.32
N LEU A 94 -2.06 0.40 -9.25
CA LEU A 94 -1.45 -0.49 -8.25
C LEU A 94 -1.76 -0.01 -6.83
N GLN A 95 -1.47 1.25 -6.51
CA GLN A 95 -1.67 1.78 -5.16
C GLN A 95 -3.16 1.82 -4.77
N ALA A 96 -4.06 2.07 -5.72
CA ALA A 96 -5.51 1.98 -5.48
C ALA A 96 -5.97 0.55 -5.20
N ALA A 97 -5.40 -0.45 -5.89
CA ALA A 97 -5.68 -1.86 -5.57
C ALA A 97 -5.14 -2.25 -4.18
N LEU A 98 -3.96 -1.75 -3.81
CA LEU A 98 -3.37 -2.02 -2.50
C LEU A 98 -4.12 -1.31 -1.34
N LEU A 99 -4.79 -0.18 -1.59
CA LEU A 99 -5.70 0.43 -0.61
C LEU A 99 -6.85 -0.50 -0.20
N LEU A 100 -7.33 -1.36 -1.10
CA LEU A 100 -8.35 -2.36 -0.76
C LEU A 100 -7.78 -3.41 0.20
N ALA A 101 -6.54 -3.84 0.00
CA ALA A 101 -5.85 -4.75 0.90
C ALA A 101 -5.60 -4.10 2.26
N ASP A 102 -5.27 -2.82 2.30
CA ASP A 102 -5.13 -2.06 3.54
C ASP A 102 -6.43 -1.98 4.33
N ALA A 103 -7.55 -1.71 3.66
CA ALA A 103 -8.85 -1.66 4.32
C ALA A 103 -9.21 -3.01 4.95
N ALA A 104 -8.88 -4.13 4.28
CA ALA A 104 -9.05 -5.46 4.84
C ALA A 104 -8.10 -5.74 6.02
N ALA A 105 -6.87 -5.24 5.98
CA ALA A 105 -5.93 -5.39 7.10
C ALA A 105 -6.35 -4.56 8.31
N LEU A 106 -6.76 -3.31 8.11
CA LEU A 106 -7.28 -2.43 9.16
C LEU A 106 -8.59 -2.96 9.76
N SER A 107 -9.47 -3.56 8.96
CA SER A 107 -10.67 -4.21 9.49
C SER A 107 -10.33 -5.44 10.33
N GLY A 108 -9.34 -6.24 9.91
CA GLY A 108 -8.80 -7.32 10.74
C GLY A 108 -8.23 -6.83 12.06
N ALA A 109 -7.49 -5.71 12.05
CA ALA A 109 -6.96 -5.08 13.26
C ALA A 109 -8.06 -4.54 14.18
N TYR A 110 -9.08 -3.91 13.61
CA TYR A 110 -10.27 -3.50 14.35
C TYR A 110 -10.95 -4.69 15.04
N GLU A 111 -11.15 -5.80 14.33
CA GLU A 111 -11.76 -7.00 14.91
C GLU A 111 -10.92 -7.61 16.03
N ALA A 112 -9.59 -7.65 15.87
CA ALA A 112 -8.69 -8.13 16.92
C ALA A 112 -8.76 -7.26 18.19
N LEU A 113 -8.75 -5.93 18.04
CA LEU A 113 -8.93 -5.01 19.16
C LEU A 113 -10.32 -5.14 19.79
N ARG A 114 -11.37 -5.34 18.99
CA ARG A 114 -12.75 -5.52 19.45
C ARG A 114 -12.89 -6.75 20.32
N VAL A 115 -12.44 -7.90 19.81
CA VAL A 115 -12.47 -9.19 20.53
C VAL A 115 -11.58 -9.13 21.78
N GLY A 116 -10.46 -8.43 21.69
CA GLY A 116 -9.54 -8.21 22.80
C GLY A 116 -10.00 -7.19 23.84
N GLY A 117 -11.13 -6.50 23.63
CA GLY A 117 -11.64 -5.47 24.55
C GLY A 117 -10.81 -4.17 24.61
N ARG A 118 -10.00 -3.89 23.58
CA ARG A 118 -9.00 -2.79 23.56
C ARG A 118 -9.41 -1.59 22.68
N LEU A 119 -10.66 -1.53 22.22
CA LEU A 119 -11.16 -0.40 21.40
C LEU A 119 -11.41 0.89 22.20
N GLY A 120 -11.63 0.81 23.51
CA GLY A 120 -12.07 1.95 24.32
C GLY A 120 -11.01 3.02 24.57
N SER A 121 -9.72 2.66 24.52
CA SER A 121 -8.61 3.59 24.70
C SER A 121 -7.35 3.05 24.03
N THR A 122 -6.58 3.93 23.38
CA THR A 122 -5.24 3.58 22.86
C THR A 122 -4.23 3.31 23.97
N SER A 123 -4.52 3.73 25.21
CA SER A 123 -3.65 3.45 26.37
C SER A 123 -3.64 1.98 26.77
N THR A 124 -4.58 1.16 26.28
CA THR A 124 -4.63 -0.29 26.55
C THR A 124 -4.01 -1.12 25.45
N TRP A 125 -3.47 -0.48 24.40
CA TRP A 125 -2.88 -1.17 23.27
C TRP A 125 -1.54 -1.78 23.65
N THR A 126 -1.28 -2.98 23.13
CA THR A 126 0.05 -3.60 23.19
C THR A 126 1.00 -2.93 22.20
N ASP A 127 2.30 -3.18 22.34
CA ASP A 127 3.29 -2.73 21.35
C ASP A 127 2.97 -3.27 19.94
N ASP A 128 2.43 -4.48 19.86
CA ASP A 128 2.00 -5.09 18.59
C ASP A 128 0.74 -4.40 18.02
N ASP A 129 -0.24 -4.03 18.86
CA ASP A 129 -1.41 -3.27 18.41
C ASP A 129 -0.97 -1.92 17.80
N VAL A 130 -0.06 -1.21 18.49
CA VAL A 130 0.52 0.05 18.00
C VAL A 130 1.30 -0.18 16.71
N GLY A 131 2.13 -1.22 16.67
CA GLY A 131 2.93 -1.58 15.51
C GLY A 131 2.08 -1.89 14.29
N VAL A 132 1.08 -2.76 14.41
CA VAL A 132 0.22 -3.15 13.29
C VAL A 132 -0.68 -1.99 12.85
N VAL A 133 -1.46 -1.42 13.77
CA VAL A 133 -2.44 -0.37 13.41
C VAL A 133 -1.71 0.88 12.93
N GLY A 134 -0.63 1.28 13.61
CA GLY A 134 0.17 2.43 13.22
C GLY A 134 0.81 2.26 11.85
N SER A 135 1.41 1.10 11.57
CA SER A 135 2.02 0.82 10.26
C SER A 135 1.00 0.87 9.14
N TYR A 136 -0.14 0.18 9.31
CA TYR A 136 -1.20 0.21 8.29
C TYR A 136 -1.79 1.61 8.13
N ALA A 137 -2.03 2.37 9.20
CA ALA A 137 -2.53 3.74 9.10
C ALA A 137 -1.59 4.64 8.28
N VAL A 138 -0.28 4.55 8.50
CA VAL A 138 0.72 5.29 7.72
C VAL A 138 0.75 4.85 6.26
N ILE A 139 0.78 3.53 6.01
CA ILE A 139 0.81 2.97 4.66
C ILE A 139 -0.43 3.40 3.87
N THR A 140 -1.62 3.23 4.46
CA THR A 140 -2.90 3.62 3.86
C THR A 140 -2.93 5.12 3.57
N LEU A 141 -2.47 5.95 4.50
CA LEU A 141 -2.43 7.40 4.30
C LEU A 141 -1.52 7.77 3.11
N VAL A 142 -0.29 7.24 3.07
CA VAL A 142 0.66 7.51 1.97
C VAL A 142 0.07 7.08 0.63
N ARG A 143 -0.56 5.90 0.55
CA ARG A 143 -1.22 5.42 -0.67
C ARG A 143 -2.40 6.28 -1.07
N ALA A 144 -3.25 6.68 -0.12
CA ALA A 144 -4.39 7.55 -0.38
C ALA A 144 -3.95 8.91 -0.92
N LEU A 145 -2.96 9.55 -0.28
CA LEU A 145 -2.39 10.82 -0.74
C LEU A 145 -1.80 10.69 -2.15
N PHE A 146 -1.10 9.60 -2.45
CA PHE A 146 -0.55 9.34 -3.77
C PHE A 146 -1.64 9.18 -4.85
N VAL A 147 -2.66 8.38 -4.57
CA VAL A 147 -3.78 8.13 -5.49
C VAL A 147 -4.54 9.42 -5.76
N LEU A 148 -4.75 10.25 -4.73
CA LEU A 148 -5.39 11.57 -4.84
C LEU A 148 -4.50 12.63 -5.50
N GLY A 149 -3.24 12.32 -5.80
CA GLY A 149 -2.32 13.25 -6.45
C GLY A 149 -1.81 14.36 -5.54
N VAL A 150 -1.87 14.19 -4.22
CA VAL A 150 -1.34 15.17 -3.25
C VAL A 150 0.18 15.27 -3.39
N GLY A 151 0.69 16.50 -3.51
CA GLY A 151 2.13 16.76 -3.64
C GLY A 151 2.67 16.66 -5.07
N PHE A 152 1.83 16.36 -6.07
CA PHE A 152 2.20 16.46 -7.47
C PHE A 152 2.09 17.92 -7.94
N GLY A 153 3.07 18.41 -8.70
CA GLY A 153 3.09 19.78 -9.21
C GLY A 153 1.95 20.07 -10.18
N ALA A 154 1.56 21.35 -10.30
CA ALA A 154 0.54 21.77 -11.25
C ALA A 154 0.94 21.38 -12.68
N PRO A 155 -0.02 20.97 -13.53
CA PRO A 155 0.23 20.79 -14.96
C PRO A 155 0.84 22.08 -15.51
N ARG A 156 2.01 21.98 -16.15
CA ARG A 156 2.54 23.12 -16.92
C ARG A 156 1.61 23.33 -18.09
N GLU A 157 0.84 24.41 -18.07
CA GLU A 157 0.08 24.85 -19.24
C GLU A 157 1.09 25.38 -20.28
N GLU A 158 1.16 24.69 -21.42
CA GLU A 158 2.04 25.00 -22.56
C GLU A 158 1.75 26.37 -23.23
N GLY A 159 0.84 27.18 -22.66
CA GLY A 159 0.43 28.47 -23.21
C GLY A 159 1.26 29.68 -22.80
N GLU A 160 2.15 29.60 -21.80
CA GLU A 160 2.84 30.78 -21.28
C GLU A 160 4.18 31.10 -21.99
N GLU A 161 4.82 30.11 -22.64
CA GLU A 161 6.04 30.36 -23.44
C GLU A 161 5.75 31.09 -24.77
N ALA A 162 4.56 30.91 -25.35
CA ALA A 162 4.15 31.63 -26.56
C ALA A 162 3.93 33.14 -26.32
N ARG A 163 3.69 33.57 -25.07
CA ARG A 163 3.42 34.98 -24.73
C ARG A 163 4.67 35.76 -24.29
N LYS A 164 5.77 35.09 -23.96
CA LYS A 164 7.03 35.74 -23.55
C LYS A 164 8.05 35.88 -24.69
N GLY A 165 7.72 35.42 -25.90
CA GLY A 165 8.56 35.50 -27.09
C GLY A 165 8.08 36.51 -28.17
N THR A 166 7.29 37.53 -27.81
CA THR A 166 6.92 38.63 -28.72
C THR A 166 7.43 39.97 -28.21
#